data_AF-A0A934RZ52-F1
#
_entry.id   AF-A0A934RZ52-F1
#
_cell.length_a   1.000
_cell.length_b   1.000
_cell.length_c   1.000
_cell.angle_alpha   90.00
_cell.angle_beta   90.00
_cell.angle_gamma   90.00
#
_symmetry.space_group_name_H-M   'P 1'
#
loop_
_entity.id
_entity.type
_entity.pdbx_description
1 polymer ?
#
loop_
_entity_poly.entity_id
_entity_poly.type
_entity_poly.pdbx_seq_one_letter_code
_entity_poly.pdbx_strand_id
1 'polypeptide(L)'
;MSNEHSNNNKRRIIPETIPLATEDETLHPEAERMEEEIKADTPSPGGYCRTDGNDKSFRIIVSQQTRSKAIRFLHPLICTLEEFGIETGNIEKHKRYGFSKQGALAWIEIEEQYDKKIPDLTKSYNLTYSGNPRYEHILNGRLKFRLDSEEGFPGQRSWNETATQPIEWILARVIENIIQSFDKLIPWEREREAQKRRWAEEAKEEERRRLAYKLEEEHKRTLLQAVELDRRSQAVADFVAKCERRWRDSQSQALTPEQEKWLLWASKRATRLSPFTYGYPKPEKDFPIDLEEWDKNTPLPEPTRLPS
;
A
#
# COMPACT_ATOMS: atom_id res chain seq x y z
N MET A 1 19.03 30.39 -9.74
CA MET A 1 18.95 30.79 -8.32
C MET A 1 19.58 29.67 -7.51
N SER A 2 20.86 29.85 -7.20
CA SER A 2 21.73 28.86 -6.58
C SER A 2 21.45 28.81 -5.09
N ASN A 3 20.82 27.74 -4.61
CA ASN A 3 20.62 27.49 -3.18
C ASN A 3 21.93 26.96 -2.59
N GLU A 4 22.81 27.88 -2.17
CA GLU A 4 23.91 27.59 -1.24
C GLU A 4 23.32 27.27 0.14
N HIS A 5 22.76 26.08 0.32
CA HIS A 5 22.62 25.50 1.65
C HIS A 5 24.01 25.03 2.06
N SER A 6 24.79 25.97 2.58
CA SER A 6 26.10 25.77 3.18
C SER A 6 26.01 24.56 4.11
N ASN A 7 26.61 23.47 3.66
CA ASN A 7 26.60 22.14 4.25
C ASN A 7 27.53 22.15 5.47
N ASN A 8 27.24 22.99 6.44
CA ASN A 8 27.97 23.12 7.70
C ASN A 8 27.52 21.99 8.64
N ASN A 9 27.50 20.76 8.13
CA ASN A 9 27.22 19.54 8.87
C ASN A 9 28.51 19.13 9.58
N LYS A 10 29.03 20.01 10.45
CA LYS A 10 29.97 19.59 11.48
C LYS A 10 29.20 18.55 12.28
N ARG A 11 29.54 17.27 12.07
CA ARG A 11 28.95 16.13 12.79
C ARG A 11 28.98 16.49 14.27
N ARG A 12 27.82 16.87 14.83
CA ARG A 12 27.70 17.14 16.26
C ARG A 12 28.03 15.82 16.94
N ILE A 13 29.12 15.82 17.70
CA ILE A 13 29.59 14.63 18.41
C ILE A 13 28.63 14.43 19.57
N ILE A 14 27.94 13.29 19.59
CA ILE A 14 27.09 12.90 20.70
C ILE A 14 28.04 12.49 21.84
N PRO A 15 27.90 13.05 23.06
CA PRO A 15 28.73 12.68 24.18
C PRO A 15 28.51 11.20 24.57
N GLU A 16 29.48 10.60 25.24
CA GLU A 16 29.39 9.18 25.64
C GLU A 16 28.24 8.90 26.61
N THR A 17 27.88 9.90 27.41
CA THR A 17 26.74 9.88 28.33
C THR A 17 25.98 11.19 28.20
N ILE A 18 24.66 11.12 28.35
CA ILE A 18 23.78 12.29 28.40
C ILE A 18 23.06 12.27 29.74
N PRO A 19 23.16 13.32 30.56
CA PRO A 19 22.48 13.36 31.85
C PRO A 19 20.97 13.32 31.66
N LEU A 20 20.29 12.64 32.59
CA LEU A 20 18.83 12.72 32.68
C LEU A 20 18.37 14.09 33.17
N ALA A 21 17.14 14.47 32.82
CA ALA A 21 16.53 15.68 33.33
C ALA A 21 16.44 15.67 34.86
N THR A 22 16.72 16.82 35.50
CA THR A 22 16.66 16.97 36.96
C THR A 22 15.22 17.18 37.46
N GLU A 23 14.99 17.13 38.79
CA GLU A 23 13.65 17.34 39.37
C GLU A 23 13.11 18.75 39.16
N ASP A 24 14.01 19.72 39.12
CA ASP A 24 13.68 21.15 39.03
C ASP A 24 13.67 21.66 37.57
N GLU A 25 14.00 20.81 36.60
CA GLU A 25 14.10 21.18 35.20
C GLU A 25 12.73 21.17 34.53
N THR A 26 12.46 22.20 33.72
CA THR A 26 11.24 22.26 32.91
C THR A 26 11.33 21.22 31.81
N LEU A 27 10.45 20.21 31.87
CA LEU A 27 10.38 19.15 30.88
C LEU A 27 9.95 19.67 29.51
N HIS A 28 10.23 18.86 28.49
CA HIS A 28 9.75 19.13 27.14
C HIS A 28 8.23 18.98 27.13
N PRO A 29 7.44 19.82 26.43
CA PRO A 29 5.97 19.75 26.46
C PRO A 29 5.43 18.34 26.16
N GLU A 30 6.09 17.61 25.26
CA GLU A 30 5.74 16.22 24.93
C GLU A 30 6.02 15.26 26.09
N ALA A 31 7.13 15.44 26.80
CA ALA A 31 7.48 14.61 27.96
C ALA A 31 6.56 14.92 29.15
N GLU A 32 6.22 16.20 29.37
CA GLU A 32 5.25 16.64 30.37
C GLU A 32 3.86 16.05 30.11
N ARG A 33 3.36 16.15 28.87
CA ARG A 33 2.09 15.53 28.48
C ARG A 33 2.06 14.04 28.76
N MET A 34 3.15 13.33 28.46
CA MET A 34 3.25 11.90 28.75
C MET A 34 3.32 11.61 30.25
N GLU A 35 3.94 12.48 31.04
CA GLU A 35 3.91 12.36 32.49
C GLU A 35 2.48 12.46 33.03
N GLU A 36 1.69 13.42 32.55
CA GLU A 36 0.28 13.58 32.90
C GLU A 36 -0.55 12.36 32.49
N GLU A 37 -0.33 11.84 31.28
CA GLU A 37 -1.02 10.65 30.78
C GLU A 37 -0.74 9.42 31.64
N ILE A 38 0.54 9.16 31.98
CA ILE A 38 0.90 8.03 32.86
C ILE A 38 0.39 8.27 34.29
N LYS A 39 0.34 9.51 34.77
CA LYS A 39 -0.24 9.84 36.09
C LYS A 39 -1.74 9.58 36.14
N ALA A 40 -2.45 9.81 35.04
CA ALA A 40 -3.89 9.57 34.93
C ALA A 40 -4.23 8.08 34.80
N ASP A 41 -3.29 7.25 34.31
CA ASP A 41 -3.52 5.82 34.17
C ASP A 41 -3.66 5.11 35.53
N THR A 42 -4.69 4.27 35.63
CA THR A 42 -4.92 3.48 36.85
C THR A 42 -4.00 2.26 36.81
N PRO A 43 -3.12 2.06 37.79
CA PRO A 43 -2.20 0.93 37.79
C PRO A 43 -2.96 -0.38 37.63
N SER A 44 -2.47 -1.23 36.75
CA SER A 44 -2.99 -2.59 36.60
C SER A 44 -2.82 -3.40 37.90
N PRO A 45 -3.44 -4.59 38.01
CA PRO A 45 -3.20 -5.49 39.15
C PRO A 45 -1.72 -5.86 39.36
N GLY A 46 -0.88 -5.72 38.32
CA GLY A 46 0.57 -5.92 38.40
C GLY A 46 1.36 -4.68 38.81
N GLY A 47 0.69 -3.56 39.12
CA GLY A 47 1.33 -2.32 39.56
C GLY A 47 1.99 -1.49 38.46
N TYR A 48 1.82 -1.86 37.19
CA TYR A 48 2.30 -1.05 36.06
C TYR A 48 1.24 -0.04 35.62
N CYS A 49 1.72 1.16 35.32
CA CYS A 49 1.03 2.16 34.53
C CYS A 49 1.50 2.04 33.07
N ARG A 50 0.64 2.37 32.12
CA ARG A 50 0.98 2.36 30.71
C ARG A 50 0.37 3.52 29.95
N THR A 51 1.08 3.95 28.92
CA THR A 51 0.47 4.62 27.78
C THR A 51 0.18 3.58 26.69
N ASP A 52 -0.92 3.76 25.97
CA ASP A 52 -1.33 2.78 24.95
C ASP A 52 -0.41 2.76 23.72
N GLY A 53 0.49 3.75 23.59
CA GLY A 53 1.37 3.86 22.42
C GLY A 53 0.62 4.22 21.14
N ASN A 54 -0.55 4.84 21.30
CA ASN A 54 -1.42 5.25 20.20
C ASN A 54 -0.86 6.52 19.53
N ASP A 55 -1.69 7.15 18.72
CA ASP A 55 -1.41 8.34 17.93
C ASP A 55 -1.03 9.59 18.77
N LYS A 56 -1.14 9.52 20.10
CA LYS A 56 -0.91 10.64 21.04
C LYS A 56 0.31 10.50 21.95
N SER A 57 0.90 9.32 22.12
CA SER A 57 1.97 9.12 23.10
C SER A 57 2.91 7.98 22.75
N PHE A 58 4.18 8.09 23.18
CA PHE A 58 5.11 6.96 23.09
C PHE A 58 4.56 5.81 23.93
N ARG A 59 4.86 4.57 23.53
CA ARG A 59 4.47 3.39 24.31
C ARG A 59 5.40 3.24 25.51
N ILE A 60 4.87 3.46 26.71
CA ILE A 60 5.62 3.42 27.96
C ILE A 60 4.89 2.47 28.89
N ILE A 61 5.57 1.47 29.43
CA ILE A 61 5.02 0.48 30.37
C ILE A 61 5.96 0.41 31.56
N VAL A 62 5.58 1.04 32.68
CA VAL A 62 6.47 1.26 33.83
C VAL A 62 5.69 1.20 35.15
N SER A 63 6.35 0.84 36.24
CA SER A 63 5.79 1.01 37.58
C SER A 63 5.71 2.48 37.98
N GLN A 64 4.95 2.76 39.04
CA GLN A 64 4.92 4.09 39.66
C GLN A 64 6.32 4.57 40.09
N GLN A 65 7.21 3.65 40.48
CA GLN A 65 8.55 3.97 40.97
C GLN A 65 9.50 4.38 39.84
N THR A 66 9.37 3.77 38.65
CA THR A 66 10.24 4.04 37.49
C THR A 66 9.66 5.06 36.52
N ARG A 67 8.41 5.48 36.69
CA ARG A 67 7.75 6.51 35.87
C ARG A 67 8.60 7.77 35.69
N SER A 68 9.06 8.37 36.79
CA SER A 68 9.88 9.60 36.76
C SER A 68 11.15 9.39 35.93
N LYS A 69 11.81 8.24 36.10
CA LYS A 69 13.01 7.87 35.35
C LYS A 69 12.72 7.79 33.83
N ALA A 70 11.61 7.17 33.42
CA ALA A 70 11.24 7.04 32.01
C ALA A 70 10.93 8.41 31.35
N ILE A 71 10.22 9.30 32.05
CA ILE A 71 9.90 10.64 31.55
C ILE A 71 11.15 11.50 31.40
N ARG A 72 12.06 11.45 32.39
CA ARG A 72 13.34 12.18 32.35
C ARG A 72 14.32 11.66 31.31
N PHE A 73 14.14 10.43 30.84
CA PHE A 73 14.84 9.91 29.69
C PHE A 73 14.29 10.50 28.39
N LEU A 74 12.96 10.62 28.29
CA LEU A 74 12.30 11.16 27.10
C LEU A 74 12.62 12.64 26.86
N HIS A 75 12.70 13.47 27.90
CA HIS A 75 13.03 14.90 27.73
C HIS A 75 14.32 15.14 26.93
N PRO A 76 15.52 14.71 27.40
CA PRO A 76 16.76 14.93 26.68
C PRO A 76 16.81 14.15 25.35
N LEU A 77 16.11 13.01 25.25
CA LEU A 77 15.95 12.30 23.98
C LEU A 77 15.28 13.19 22.93
N ILE A 78 14.12 13.77 23.25
CA ILE A 78 13.34 14.60 22.32
C ILE A 78 14.12 15.87 21.98
N CYS A 79 14.58 16.63 22.97
CA CYS A 79 15.33 17.86 22.75
C CYS A 79 16.55 17.63 21.87
N THR A 80 17.32 16.56 22.13
CA THR A 80 18.50 16.25 21.31
C THR A 80 18.09 15.87 19.90
N LEU A 81 17.06 15.04 19.69
CA LEU A 81 16.64 14.64 18.35
C LEU A 81 16.13 15.84 17.51
N GLU A 82 15.41 16.77 18.14
CA GLU A 82 14.94 18.00 17.49
C GLU A 82 16.12 18.89 17.06
N GLU A 83 17.18 18.98 17.86
CA GLU A 83 18.43 19.65 17.47
C GLU A 83 19.07 19.04 16.21
N PHE A 84 18.84 17.76 15.92
CA PHE A 84 19.27 17.07 14.70
C PHE A 84 18.21 17.12 13.57
N GLY A 85 17.17 17.93 13.73
CA GLY A 85 16.08 18.09 12.76
C GLY A 85 15.23 16.82 12.61
N ILE A 86 15.08 16.05 13.69
CA ILE A 86 14.17 14.91 13.78
C ILE A 86 12.97 15.41 14.58
N GLU A 87 11.80 15.40 13.95
CA GLU A 87 10.56 15.88 14.57
C GLU A 87 9.93 14.75 15.40
N THR A 88 9.28 15.11 16.50
CA THR A 88 8.42 14.20 17.26
C THR A 88 6.96 14.50 17.00
N GLY A 89 6.16 13.47 16.78
CA GLY A 89 4.74 13.67 16.51
C GLY A 89 3.96 12.40 16.25
N ASN A 90 2.70 12.62 15.92
CA ASN A 90 1.77 11.58 15.50
C ASN A 90 2.14 11.07 14.10
N ILE A 91 2.30 9.76 13.99
CA ILE A 91 2.48 9.05 12.73
C ILE A 91 1.12 8.46 12.33
N GLU A 92 0.30 9.27 11.65
CA GLU A 92 -1.09 8.94 11.31
C GLU A 92 -1.23 7.58 10.63
N LYS A 93 -0.31 7.27 9.71
CA LYS A 93 -0.28 6.01 8.94
C LYS A 93 -0.26 4.78 9.83
N HIS A 94 0.42 4.85 10.97
CA HIS A 94 0.61 3.72 11.89
C HIS A 94 -0.16 3.85 13.19
N LYS A 95 -0.85 4.97 13.40
CA LYS A 95 -1.50 5.33 14.68
C LYS A 95 -0.54 5.20 15.86
N ARG A 96 0.69 5.66 15.68
CA ARG A 96 1.75 5.62 16.70
C ARG A 96 2.34 7.01 16.85
N TYR A 97 2.75 7.35 18.06
CA TYR A 97 3.59 8.52 18.30
C TYR A 97 5.07 8.13 18.13
N GLY A 98 5.84 8.97 17.43
CA GLY A 98 7.18 8.60 17.03
C GLY A 98 8.04 9.78 16.59
N PHE A 99 9.10 9.43 15.90
CA PHE A 99 10.08 10.32 15.29
C PHE A 99 9.91 10.32 13.77
N SER A 100 10.01 11.47 13.13
CA SER A 100 9.97 11.60 11.68
C SER A 100 11.12 12.48 11.17
N LYS A 101 11.64 12.13 9.99
CA LYS A 101 12.61 12.95 9.26
C LYS A 101 12.53 12.66 7.78
N GLN A 102 12.17 13.66 6.98
CA GLN A 102 12.10 13.57 5.51
C GLN A 102 11.27 12.36 5.01
N GLY A 103 10.13 12.09 5.64
CA GLY A 103 9.24 10.98 5.28
C GLY A 103 9.61 9.62 5.89
N ALA A 104 10.84 9.46 6.39
CA ALA A 104 11.20 8.29 7.19
C ALA A 104 10.60 8.39 8.60
N LEU A 105 10.27 7.24 9.17
CA LEU A 105 9.51 7.12 10.41
C LEU A 105 10.17 6.09 11.35
N ALA A 106 10.22 6.40 12.64
CA ALA A 106 10.65 5.49 13.69
C ALA A 106 9.85 5.74 14.97
N TRP A 107 9.79 4.78 15.88
CA TRP A 107 9.19 4.99 17.20
C TRP A 107 9.95 4.20 18.26
N ILE A 108 9.79 4.62 19.52
CA ILE A 108 10.41 3.99 20.68
C ILE A 108 9.34 3.43 21.62
N GLU A 109 9.60 2.24 22.14
CA GLU A 109 8.89 1.66 23.28
C GLU A 109 9.82 1.64 24.49
N ILE A 110 9.31 2.05 25.64
CA ILE A 110 10.01 2.01 26.93
C ILE A 110 9.24 1.05 27.84
N GLU A 111 9.89 0.00 28.31
CA GLU A 111 9.29 -1.06 29.13
C GLU A 111 10.14 -1.29 30.37
N GLU A 112 9.54 -1.34 31.56
CA GLU A 112 10.24 -1.80 32.75
C GLU A 112 10.50 -3.31 32.66
N GLN A 113 11.75 -3.69 32.92
CA GLN A 113 12.18 -5.07 32.96
C GLN A 113 11.58 -5.78 34.18
N TYR A 114 11.34 -7.07 34.01
CA TYR A 114 10.86 -7.94 35.08
C TYR A 114 11.81 -9.11 35.27
N ASP A 115 11.97 -9.50 36.52
CA ASP A 115 12.57 -10.77 36.88
C ASP A 115 11.46 -11.83 36.94
N LYS A 116 11.74 -13.01 36.37
CA LYS A 116 10.82 -14.14 36.44
C LYS A 116 10.93 -14.76 37.83
N LYS A 117 9.88 -14.67 38.63
CA LYS A 117 9.78 -15.52 39.82
C LYS A 117 9.26 -16.89 39.37
N ILE A 118 10.07 -17.92 39.56
CA ILE A 118 9.61 -19.31 39.36
C ILE A 118 8.54 -19.55 40.44
N PRO A 119 7.28 -19.85 40.05
CA PRO A 119 6.25 -20.13 41.03
C PRO A 119 6.64 -21.35 41.84
N ASP A 120 6.35 -21.30 43.15
CA ASP A 120 6.56 -22.43 44.05
C ASP A 120 5.66 -23.60 43.59
N LEU A 121 6.27 -24.62 42.98
CA LEU A 121 5.59 -25.79 42.41
C LEU A 121 4.80 -26.61 43.44
N THR A 122 4.95 -26.30 44.73
CA THR A 122 4.21 -26.95 45.83
C THR A 122 2.76 -26.50 45.93
N LYS A 123 2.39 -25.34 45.38
CA LYS A 123 0.99 -24.89 45.33
C LYS A 123 0.38 -25.28 43.98
N SER A 124 -0.36 -26.38 43.98
CA SER A 124 -1.24 -26.72 42.85
C SER A 124 -2.17 -25.54 42.55
N TYR A 125 -2.54 -25.38 41.27
CA TYR A 125 -3.42 -24.33 40.73
C TYR A 125 -2.76 -22.98 40.41
N ASN A 126 -1.99 -22.92 39.31
CA ASN A 126 -1.91 -21.73 38.45
C ASN A 126 -1.30 -22.08 37.08
N LEU A 127 -1.83 -23.13 36.45
CA LEU A 127 -1.51 -23.43 35.04
C LEU A 127 -2.46 -22.61 34.15
N THR A 128 -1.96 -22.09 33.03
CA THR A 128 -2.82 -21.57 31.95
C THR A 128 -3.66 -22.71 31.33
N TYR A 129 -4.64 -22.38 30.51
CA TYR A 129 -5.42 -23.39 29.75
C TYR A 129 -4.52 -24.30 28.88
N SER A 130 -3.32 -23.84 28.54
CA SER A 130 -2.28 -24.57 27.82
C SER A 130 -1.30 -25.35 28.70
N GLY A 131 -1.48 -25.40 30.02
CA GLY A 131 -0.59 -26.12 30.93
C GLY A 131 0.74 -25.41 31.23
N ASN A 132 0.86 -24.11 30.92
CA ASN A 132 2.07 -23.34 31.26
C ASN A 132 1.94 -22.73 32.66
N PRO A 133 2.99 -22.76 33.49
CA PRO A 133 2.97 -22.10 34.78
C PRO A 133 2.78 -20.58 34.60
N ARG A 134 1.86 -19.98 35.34
CA ARG A 134 1.77 -18.52 35.44
C ARG A 134 2.97 -18.02 36.24
N TYR A 135 3.88 -17.33 35.56
CA TYR A 135 5.00 -16.67 36.22
C TYR A 135 4.50 -15.39 36.90
N GLU A 136 4.90 -15.18 38.16
CA GLU A 136 4.80 -13.86 38.78
C GLU A 136 5.97 -13.02 38.25
N HIS A 137 5.64 -11.91 37.60
CA HIS A 137 6.61 -10.95 37.11
C HIS A 137 6.88 -9.93 38.22
N ILE A 138 8.11 -9.90 38.73
CA ILE A 138 8.54 -8.87 39.69
C ILE A 138 9.27 -7.79 38.91
N LEU A 139 8.77 -6.57 38.95
CA LEU A 139 9.42 -5.41 38.34
C LEU A 139 10.71 -5.09 39.09
N ASN A 140 11.81 -4.90 38.36
CA ASN A 140 13.15 -4.79 38.94
C ASN A 140 13.72 -3.37 38.93
N GLY A 141 12.94 -2.36 38.54
CA GLY A 141 13.35 -0.96 38.53
C GLY A 141 14.20 -0.53 37.32
N ARG A 142 14.49 -1.45 36.39
CA ARG A 142 15.36 -1.21 35.23
C ARG A 142 14.54 -1.07 33.96
N LEU A 143 14.92 -0.14 33.10
CA LEU A 143 14.21 0.11 31.84
C LEU A 143 14.80 -0.70 30.68
N LYS A 144 13.95 -1.01 29.71
CA LYS A 144 14.28 -1.58 28.42
C LYS A 144 13.71 -0.68 27.34
N PHE A 145 14.52 -0.44 26.33
CA PHE A 145 14.19 0.40 25.20
C PHE A 145 14.10 -0.47 23.96
N ARG A 146 13.09 -0.25 23.13
CA ARG A 146 12.95 -0.90 21.83
C ARG A 146 12.66 0.15 20.76
N LEU A 147 13.47 0.19 19.72
CA LEU A 147 13.22 0.97 18.52
C LEU A 147 12.64 0.07 17.43
N ASP A 148 11.70 0.63 16.69
CA ASP A 148 11.09 -0.04 15.56
C ASP A 148 10.67 0.99 14.50
N SER A 149 10.44 0.51 13.28
CA SER A 149 9.99 1.31 12.14
C SER A 149 9.12 0.45 11.24
N GLU A 150 8.41 1.07 10.31
CA GLU A 150 7.44 0.38 9.44
C GLU A 150 8.04 -0.87 8.77
N GLU A 151 9.30 -0.78 8.37
CA GLU A 151 9.95 -1.75 7.49
C GLU A 151 11.12 -2.46 8.19
N GLY A 152 11.12 -2.36 9.51
CA GLY A 152 12.18 -2.83 10.37
C GLY A 152 13.31 -1.82 10.52
N PHE A 153 13.64 -1.55 11.77
CA PHE A 153 14.65 -0.56 12.12
C PHE A 153 16.06 -1.08 11.81
N PRO A 154 16.93 -0.34 11.12
CA PRO A 154 18.29 -0.80 10.82
C PRO A 154 19.18 -0.78 12.07
N GLY A 155 19.99 -1.81 12.26
CA GLY A 155 20.95 -1.87 13.37
C GLY A 155 20.38 -2.41 14.68
N GLN A 156 20.96 -1.99 15.81
CA GLN A 156 20.52 -2.43 17.13
C GLN A 156 19.13 -1.85 17.43
N ARG A 157 18.20 -2.71 17.85
CA ARG A 157 16.80 -2.34 18.12
C ARG A 157 16.45 -2.30 19.58
N SER A 158 17.29 -2.83 20.47
CA SER A 158 16.94 -2.91 21.89
C SER A 158 18.13 -2.74 22.80
N TRP A 159 17.89 -2.07 23.92
CA TRP A 159 18.83 -1.80 24.99
C TRP A 159 18.17 -2.12 26.32
N ASN A 160 18.94 -2.65 27.26
CA ASN A 160 18.49 -2.95 28.60
C ASN A 160 19.37 -2.20 29.58
N GLU A 161 18.77 -1.47 30.51
CA GLU A 161 19.46 -0.93 31.67
C GLU A 161 20.02 -2.09 32.50
N THR A 162 21.31 -2.02 32.82
CA THR A 162 22.00 -3.00 33.66
C THR A 162 22.92 -2.26 34.63
N ALA A 163 23.45 -2.97 35.62
CA ALA A 163 24.39 -2.36 36.58
C ALA A 163 25.65 -1.79 35.91
N THR A 164 26.04 -2.32 34.75
CA THR A 164 27.22 -1.86 33.99
C THR A 164 26.88 -0.89 32.86
N GLN A 165 25.60 -0.77 32.49
CA GLN A 165 25.12 0.11 31.43
C GLN A 165 24.05 1.05 32.02
N PRO A 166 24.49 2.19 32.60
CA PRO A 166 23.57 3.15 33.19
C PRO A 166 22.69 3.78 32.11
N ILE A 167 21.54 4.28 32.52
CA ILE A 167 20.52 4.82 31.61
C ILE A 167 21.01 6.03 30.80
N GLU A 168 21.89 6.85 31.35
CA GLU A 168 22.54 8.00 30.70
C GLU A 168 23.41 7.57 29.51
N TRP A 169 24.09 6.43 29.65
CA TRP A 169 24.86 5.83 28.56
C TRP A 169 23.93 5.24 27.50
N ILE A 170 22.87 4.55 27.93
CA ILE A 170 21.86 4.01 27.00
C ILE A 170 21.20 5.12 26.20
N LEU A 171 20.88 6.26 26.83
CA LEU A 171 20.31 7.43 26.17
C LEU A 171 21.19 7.92 25.01
N ALA A 172 22.49 8.09 25.26
CA ALA A 172 23.45 8.47 24.23
C ALA A 172 23.46 7.48 23.06
N ARG A 173 23.44 6.17 23.34
CA ARG A 173 23.42 5.12 22.31
C ARG A 173 22.11 5.04 21.54
N VAL A 174 20.98 5.28 22.20
CA VAL A 174 19.67 5.35 21.56
C VAL A 174 19.62 6.53 20.60
N ILE A 175 20.02 7.73 21.03
CA ILE A 175 20.08 8.93 20.17
C ILE A 175 21.00 8.70 18.97
N GLU A 176 22.22 8.20 19.21
CA GLU A 176 23.18 7.88 18.16
C GLU A 176 22.59 6.92 17.13
N ASN A 177 21.95 5.85 17.60
CA ASN A 177 21.36 4.86 16.72
C ASN A 177 20.16 5.42 15.94
N ILE A 178 19.30 6.23 16.54
CA ILE A 178 18.19 6.91 15.83
C ILE A 178 18.73 7.77 14.69
N ILE A 179 19.74 8.61 14.95
CA ILE A 179 20.33 9.48 13.94
C ILE A 179 20.94 8.67 12.79
N GLN A 180 21.76 7.67 13.11
CA GLN A 180 22.38 6.79 12.11
C GLN A 180 21.34 5.98 11.32
N SER A 181 20.22 5.64 11.97
CA SER A 181 19.13 4.91 11.32
C SER A 181 18.38 5.79 10.33
N PHE A 182 18.14 7.06 10.64
CA PHE A 182 17.54 7.99 9.68
C PHE A 182 18.42 8.22 8.45
N ASP A 183 19.74 8.26 8.60
CA ASP A 183 20.67 8.35 7.45
C ASP A 183 20.52 7.16 6.49
N LYS A 184 20.06 6.00 6.98
CA LYS A 184 19.78 4.80 6.17
C LYS A 184 18.33 4.70 5.71
N LEU A 185 17.37 5.10 6.55
CA LEU A 185 15.94 5.00 6.26
C LEU A 185 15.51 6.01 5.19
N ILE A 186 16.06 7.23 5.18
CA ILE A 186 15.70 8.27 4.20
C ILE A 186 15.98 7.82 2.75
N PRO A 187 17.19 7.38 2.37
CA PRO A 187 17.43 6.95 0.99
C PRO A 187 16.60 5.71 0.63
N TRP A 188 16.39 4.80 1.59
CA TRP A 188 15.56 3.63 1.39
C TRP A 188 14.09 4.01 1.11
N GLU A 189 13.54 4.95 1.86
CA GLU A 189 12.18 5.47 1.65
C GLU A 189 12.03 6.14 0.28
N ARG A 190 13.02 6.95 -0.11
CA ARG A 190 13.03 7.59 -1.44
C ARG A 190 13.05 6.58 -2.58
N GLU A 191 13.87 5.55 -2.47
CA GLU A 191 13.93 4.48 -3.48
C GLU A 191 12.59 3.72 -3.54
N ARG A 192 12.00 3.42 -2.37
CA ARG A 192 10.68 2.79 -2.28
C ARG A 192 9.59 3.61 -2.96
N GLU A 193 9.54 4.92 -2.69
CA GLU A 193 8.58 5.81 -3.36
C GLU A 193 8.81 5.88 -4.88
N ALA A 194 10.07 5.95 -5.31
CA ALA A 194 10.42 5.96 -6.73
C ALA A 194 10.01 4.65 -7.42
N GLN A 195 10.29 3.51 -6.79
CA GLN A 195 9.88 2.18 -7.27
C GLN A 195 8.37 2.04 -7.34
N LYS A 196 7.65 2.51 -6.31
CA LYS A 196 6.18 2.52 -6.30
C LYS A 196 5.59 3.35 -7.44
N ARG A 197 6.20 4.50 -7.75
CA ARG A 197 5.79 5.33 -8.90
C ARG A 197 6.02 4.59 -10.22
N ARG A 198 7.19 3.95 -10.41
CA ARG A 198 7.49 3.15 -11.61
C ARG A 198 6.50 2.01 -11.79
N TRP A 199 6.25 1.21 -10.75
CA TRP A 199 5.27 0.13 -10.82
C TRP A 199 3.85 0.61 -11.10
N ALA A 200 3.46 1.78 -10.56
CA ALA A 200 2.16 2.35 -10.87
C ALA A 200 2.05 2.82 -12.33
N GLU A 201 3.14 3.31 -12.93
CA GLU A 201 3.20 3.67 -14.35
C GLU A 201 3.20 2.43 -15.24
N GLU A 202 4.03 1.43 -14.93
CA GLU A 202 4.08 0.14 -15.64
C GLU A 202 2.74 -0.58 -15.60
N ALA A 203 2.07 -0.64 -14.43
CA ALA A 203 0.76 -1.26 -14.29
C ALA A 203 -0.31 -0.56 -15.15
N LYS A 204 -0.26 0.77 -15.25
CA LYS A 204 -1.16 1.53 -16.15
C LYS A 204 -0.87 1.23 -17.61
N GLU A 205 0.40 1.10 -17.99
CA GLU A 205 0.77 0.76 -19.36
C GLU A 205 0.35 -0.67 -19.73
N GLU A 206 0.55 -1.63 -18.82
CA GLU A 206 0.13 -3.03 -19.01
C GLU A 206 -1.39 -3.14 -19.13
N GLU A 207 -2.15 -2.45 -18.28
CA GLU A 207 -3.61 -2.39 -18.37
C GLU A 207 -4.06 -1.82 -19.72
N ARG A 208 -3.42 -0.75 -20.20
CA ARG A 208 -3.69 -0.18 -21.53
C ARG A 208 -3.40 -1.17 -22.65
N ARG A 209 -2.24 -1.83 -22.63
CA ARG A 209 -1.87 -2.85 -23.62
C ARG A 209 -2.87 -4.00 -23.62
N ARG A 210 -3.30 -4.45 -22.45
CA ARG A 210 -4.30 -5.51 -22.30
C ARG A 210 -5.65 -5.11 -22.88
N LEU A 211 -6.09 -3.87 -22.63
CA LEU A 211 -7.36 -3.36 -23.13
C LEU A 211 -7.32 -3.19 -24.65
N ALA A 212 -6.22 -2.66 -25.18
CA ALA A 212 -6.02 -2.52 -26.61
C ALA A 212 -6.01 -3.87 -27.34
N TYR A 213 -5.30 -4.86 -26.79
CA TYR A 213 -5.27 -6.21 -27.35
C TYR A 213 -6.67 -6.84 -27.39
N LYS A 214 -7.49 -6.64 -26.35
CA LYS A 214 -8.88 -7.11 -26.35
C LYS A 214 -9.70 -6.44 -27.44
N LEU A 215 -9.57 -5.13 -27.60
CA LEU A 215 -10.30 -4.38 -28.62
C LEU A 215 -9.89 -4.82 -30.04
N GLU A 216 -8.59 -5.03 -30.27
CA GLU A 216 -8.07 -5.53 -31.55
C GLU A 216 -8.64 -6.93 -31.87
N GLU A 217 -8.66 -7.85 -30.91
CA GLU A 217 -9.25 -9.18 -31.10
C GLU A 217 -10.77 -9.11 -31.33
N GLU A 218 -11.48 -8.18 -30.69
CA GLU A 218 -12.90 -7.93 -30.96
C GLU A 218 -13.13 -7.38 -32.39
N HIS A 219 -12.34 -6.39 -32.82
CA HIS A 219 -12.39 -5.85 -34.19
C HIS A 219 -12.12 -6.93 -35.22
N LYS A 220 -11.07 -7.73 -35.02
CA LYS A 220 -10.73 -8.88 -35.86
C LYS A 220 -11.87 -9.89 -35.93
N ARG A 221 -12.51 -10.20 -34.80
CA ARG A 221 -13.66 -11.12 -34.78
C ARG A 221 -14.84 -10.56 -35.56
N THR A 222 -15.18 -9.29 -35.37
CA THR A 222 -16.27 -8.62 -36.10
C THR A 222 -15.98 -8.60 -37.60
N LEU A 223 -14.75 -8.30 -38.01
CA LEU A 223 -14.34 -8.31 -39.41
C LEU A 223 -14.52 -9.70 -40.04
N LEU A 224 -14.03 -10.75 -39.37
CA LEU A 224 -14.17 -12.13 -39.86
C LEU A 224 -15.64 -12.56 -39.96
N GLN A 225 -16.48 -12.14 -39.02
CA GLN A 225 -17.92 -12.38 -39.07
C GLN A 225 -18.57 -11.66 -40.24
N ALA A 226 -18.20 -10.41 -40.52
CA ALA A 226 -18.71 -9.66 -41.67
C ALA A 226 -18.36 -10.36 -42.99
N VAL A 227 -17.12 -10.82 -43.15
CA VAL A 227 -16.67 -11.54 -44.35
C VAL A 227 -17.47 -12.83 -44.56
N GLU A 228 -17.72 -13.60 -43.50
CA GLU A 228 -18.51 -14.84 -43.61
C GLU A 228 -19.98 -14.57 -43.94
N LEU A 229 -20.59 -13.52 -43.37
CA LEU A 229 -21.95 -13.10 -43.70
C LEU A 229 -22.07 -12.66 -45.16
N ASP A 230 -21.09 -11.90 -45.66
CA ASP A 230 -21.04 -11.48 -47.07
C ASP A 230 -20.96 -12.68 -48.01
N ARG A 231 -20.05 -13.62 -47.73
CA ARG A 231 -19.90 -14.86 -48.49
C ARG A 231 -21.19 -15.67 -48.55
N ARG A 232 -21.90 -15.78 -47.42
CA ARG A 232 -23.20 -16.47 -47.35
C ARG A 232 -24.27 -15.74 -48.15
N SER A 233 -24.34 -14.42 -48.02
CA SER A 233 -25.27 -13.58 -48.80
C SER A 233 -25.06 -13.77 -50.30
N GLN A 234 -23.81 -13.69 -50.76
CA GLN A 234 -23.47 -13.87 -52.18
C GLN A 234 -23.78 -15.28 -52.66
N ALA A 235 -23.47 -16.32 -51.87
CA ALA A 235 -23.79 -17.71 -52.23
C ALA A 235 -25.30 -17.94 -52.41
N VAL A 236 -26.14 -17.34 -51.55
CA VAL A 236 -27.61 -17.42 -51.71
C VAL A 236 -28.05 -16.64 -52.95
N ALA A 237 -27.54 -15.43 -53.19
CA ALA A 237 -27.87 -14.64 -54.37
C ALA A 237 -27.49 -15.37 -55.67
N ASP A 238 -26.31 -15.97 -55.74
CA ASP A 238 -25.84 -16.75 -56.88
C ASP A 238 -26.71 -18.00 -57.12
N PHE A 239 -27.12 -18.68 -56.05
CA PHE A 239 -28.01 -19.83 -56.14
C PHE A 239 -29.40 -19.44 -56.68
N VAL A 240 -29.97 -18.34 -56.17
CA VAL A 240 -31.25 -17.78 -56.65
C VAL A 240 -31.15 -17.42 -58.14
N ALA A 241 -30.07 -16.76 -58.57
CA ALA A 241 -29.85 -16.43 -59.98
C ALA A 241 -29.72 -17.68 -60.86
N LYS A 242 -29.07 -18.75 -60.38
CA LYS A 242 -29.00 -20.04 -61.09
C LYS A 242 -30.36 -20.73 -61.20
N CYS A 243 -31.18 -20.69 -60.15
CA CYS A 243 -32.55 -21.21 -60.17
C CYS A 243 -33.42 -20.47 -61.18
N GLU A 244 -33.38 -19.13 -61.17
CA GLU A 244 -34.14 -18.31 -62.12
C GLU A 244 -33.78 -18.65 -63.57
N ARG A 245 -32.48 -18.68 -63.90
CA ARG A 245 -32.01 -19.05 -65.26
C ARG A 245 -32.55 -20.41 -65.68
N ARG A 246 -32.39 -21.44 -64.82
CA ARG A 246 -32.86 -22.79 -65.12
C ARG A 246 -34.37 -22.86 -65.36
N TRP A 247 -35.17 -22.14 -64.57
CA TRP A 247 -36.62 -22.12 -64.76
C TRP A 247 -37.01 -21.47 -66.09
N ARG A 248 -36.43 -20.31 -66.41
CA ARG A 248 -36.67 -19.62 -67.69
C ARG A 248 -36.25 -20.45 -68.90
N ASP A 249 -35.16 -21.21 -68.80
CA ASP A 249 -34.67 -22.08 -69.87
C ASP A 249 -35.55 -23.33 -70.06
N SER A 250 -36.18 -23.82 -68.98
CA SER A 250 -36.97 -25.07 -68.98
C SER A 250 -38.44 -24.93 -69.38
N GLN A 251 -39.06 -23.76 -69.15
CA GLN A 251 -40.48 -23.53 -69.35
C GLN A 251 -40.69 -22.20 -70.09
N SER A 252 -40.75 -22.26 -71.43
CA SER A 252 -41.26 -21.22 -72.34
C SER A 252 -41.15 -19.77 -71.83
N GLN A 253 -39.95 -19.31 -71.49
CA GLN A 253 -39.57 -17.93 -71.10
C GLN A 253 -40.29 -17.27 -69.90
N ALA A 254 -41.51 -17.67 -69.55
CA ALA A 254 -42.34 -17.06 -68.51
C ALA A 254 -42.33 -17.89 -67.22
N LEU A 255 -42.00 -17.24 -66.10
CA LEU A 255 -41.99 -17.84 -64.76
C LEU A 255 -43.44 -18.03 -64.26
N THR A 256 -43.66 -19.08 -63.45
CA THR A 256 -44.93 -19.23 -62.74
C THR A 256 -45.02 -18.23 -61.57
N PRO A 257 -46.23 -17.82 -61.14
CA PRO A 257 -46.40 -16.93 -59.99
C PRO A 257 -45.74 -17.45 -58.70
N GLU A 258 -45.69 -18.77 -58.52
CA GLU A 258 -45.08 -19.43 -57.37
C GLU A 258 -43.55 -19.32 -57.40
N GLN A 259 -42.94 -19.50 -58.59
CA GLN A 259 -41.50 -19.29 -58.80
C GLN A 259 -41.11 -17.85 -58.54
N GLU A 260 -41.88 -16.87 -59.06
CA GLU A 260 -41.63 -15.44 -58.79
C GLU A 260 -41.70 -15.11 -57.30
N LYS A 261 -42.74 -15.62 -56.60
CA LYS A 261 -42.89 -15.42 -55.16
C LYS A 261 -41.72 -16.03 -54.38
N TRP A 262 -41.22 -17.20 -54.79
CA TRP A 262 -40.05 -17.82 -54.18
C TRP A 262 -38.77 -17.03 -54.44
N LEU A 263 -38.51 -16.59 -55.68
CA LEU A 263 -37.35 -15.76 -56.03
C LEU A 263 -37.34 -14.46 -55.23
N LEU A 264 -38.50 -13.81 -55.07
CA LEU A 264 -38.63 -12.59 -54.28
C LEU A 264 -38.32 -12.84 -52.80
N TRP A 265 -38.85 -13.92 -52.22
CA TRP A 265 -38.56 -14.29 -50.83
C TRP A 265 -37.08 -14.61 -50.62
N ALA A 266 -36.48 -15.43 -51.50
CA ALA A 266 -35.09 -15.85 -51.40
C ALA A 266 -34.12 -14.67 -51.62
N SER A 267 -34.42 -13.76 -52.55
CA SER A 267 -33.65 -12.53 -52.76
C SER A 267 -33.71 -11.62 -51.54
N LYS A 268 -34.91 -11.42 -50.95
CA LYS A 268 -35.04 -10.69 -49.67
C LYS A 268 -34.26 -11.36 -48.55
N ARG A 269 -34.18 -12.69 -48.54
CA ARG A 269 -33.38 -13.44 -47.55
C ARG A 269 -31.88 -13.23 -47.75
N ALA A 270 -31.39 -13.23 -48.99
CA ALA A 270 -29.99 -12.90 -49.30
C ALA A 270 -29.62 -11.50 -48.85
N THR A 271 -30.44 -10.49 -49.19
CA THR A 271 -30.23 -9.10 -48.75
C THR A 271 -30.19 -8.99 -47.23
N ARG A 272 -31.06 -9.72 -46.51
CA ARG A 272 -31.06 -9.78 -45.03
C ARG A 272 -29.88 -10.55 -44.43
N LEU A 273 -29.08 -11.26 -45.20
CA LEU A 273 -27.84 -11.89 -44.74
C LEU A 273 -26.62 -11.00 -45.00
N SER A 274 -26.76 -10.01 -45.89
CA SER A 274 -25.67 -9.09 -46.22
C SER A 274 -25.28 -8.26 -44.99
N PRO A 275 -23.97 -8.21 -44.64
CA PRO A 275 -23.50 -7.42 -43.50
C PRO A 275 -23.77 -5.92 -43.70
N PHE A 276 -23.94 -5.46 -44.94
CA PHE A 276 -24.24 -4.07 -45.26
C PHE A 276 -25.64 -3.61 -44.79
N THR A 277 -26.53 -4.54 -44.44
CA THR A 277 -27.87 -4.20 -43.90
C THR A 277 -27.91 -3.99 -42.39
N TYR A 278 -26.92 -4.47 -41.62
CA TYR A 278 -26.88 -4.34 -40.15
C TYR A 278 -25.81 -3.37 -39.64
N GLY A 279 -25.04 -2.77 -40.54
CA GLY A 279 -23.87 -1.95 -40.22
C GLY A 279 -22.60 -2.72 -40.56
N TYR A 280 -21.87 -2.23 -41.57
CA TYR A 280 -20.54 -2.70 -41.91
C TYR A 280 -19.50 -2.04 -40.99
N PRO A 281 -18.32 -2.66 -40.80
CA PRO A 281 -17.22 -2.02 -40.07
C PRO A 281 -16.95 -0.65 -40.67
N LYS A 282 -17.03 0.40 -39.85
CA LYS A 282 -16.70 1.77 -40.24
C LYS A 282 -15.28 2.04 -39.83
N PRO A 283 -14.39 2.44 -40.75
CA PRO A 283 -13.02 2.79 -40.40
C PRO A 283 -12.94 3.84 -39.28
N GLU A 284 -13.89 4.78 -39.21
CA GLU A 284 -13.90 5.78 -38.14
C GLU A 284 -14.21 5.22 -36.73
N LYS A 285 -14.72 3.98 -36.64
CA LYS A 285 -15.15 3.35 -35.38
C LYS A 285 -14.45 2.02 -35.07
N ASP A 286 -14.05 1.29 -36.11
CA ASP A 286 -13.64 -0.12 -36.02
C ASP A 286 -12.18 -0.36 -36.51
N PHE A 287 -11.41 0.68 -36.88
CA PHE A 287 -9.98 0.55 -37.19
C PHE A 287 -9.11 0.63 -35.92
N PRO A 288 -7.85 0.13 -35.96
CA PRO A 288 -6.97 0.15 -34.81
C PRO A 288 -6.76 1.61 -34.40
N ILE A 289 -7.18 1.89 -33.18
CA ILE A 289 -6.87 3.13 -32.51
C ILE A 289 -5.36 3.15 -32.34
N ASP A 290 -4.71 4.17 -32.91
CA ASP A 290 -3.32 4.40 -32.58
C ASP A 290 -3.25 4.76 -31.08
N LEU A 291 -2.77 3.82 -30.28
CA LEU A 291 -2.69 3.96 -28.83
C LEU A 291 -1.69 5.04 -28.42
N GLU A 292 -0.78 5.44 -29.32
CA GLU A 292 0.14 6.55 -29.10
C GLU A 292 -0.55 7.90 -29.29
N GLU A 293 -1.46 8.01 -30.25
CA GLU A 293 -2.21 9.25 -30.54
C GLU A 293 -3.55 9.38 -29.78
N TRP A 294 -4.04 8.28 -29.21
CA TRP A 294 -5.33 8.28 -28.52
C TRP A 294 -5.28 9.04 -27.19
N ASP A 295 -6.13 10.08 -27.09
CA ASP A 295 -6.28 10.87 -25.89
C ASP A 295 -6.73 10.00 -24.71
N LYS A 296 -5.91 9.99 -23.67
CA LYS A 296 -6.06 9.22 -22.43
C LYS A 296 -7.38 9.50 -21.69
N ASN A 297 -8.06 10.60 -22.01
CA ASN A 297 -9.33 10.98 -21.40
C ASN A 297 -10.57 10.60 -22.23
N THR A 298 -10.38 10.08 -23.45
CA THR A 298 -11.50 9.66 -24.31
C THR A 298 -11.88 8.21 -23.99
N PRO A 299 -13.18 7.84 -23.88
CA PRO A 299 -13.58 6.44 -23.77
C PRO A 299 -13.23 5.66 -25.04
N LEU A 300 -12.89 4.38 -24.90
CA LEU A 300 -12.67 3.55 -26.09
C LEU A 300 -14.00 3.39 -26.86
N PRO A 301 -13.98 3.45 -28.19
CA PRO A 301 -15.15 3.15 -29.00
C PRO A 301 -15.57 1.71 -28.76
N GLU A 302 -16.88 1.50 -28.59
CA GLU A 302 -17.45 0.16 -28.51
C GLU A 302 -17.51 -0.45 -29.91
N PRO A 303 -17.04 -1.71 -30.08
CA PRO A 303 -17.06 -2.35 -31.39
C PRO A 303 -18.48 -2.61 -31.87
N THR A 304 -18.70 -2.45 -33.17
CA THR A 304 -19.98 -2.76 -33.80
C THR A 304 -20.29 -4.25 -33.63
N ARG A 305 -21.43 -4.58 -33.00
CA ARG A 305 -21.88 -5.97 -32.80
C ARG A 305 -22.71 -6.43 -33.99
N LEU A 306 -22.21 -7.41 -34.73
CA LEU A 306 -22.97 -8.09 -35.79
C LEU A 306 -23.92 -9.14 -35.19
N PRO A 307 -25.08 -9.38 -35.83
CA PRO A 307 -25.99 -10.44 -35.41
C PRO A 307 -25.29 -11.81 -35.51
N SER A 308 -25.35 -12.57 -34.42
CA SER A 308 -24.85 -13.95 -34.30
C SER A 308 -25.69 -14.96 -35.05
#